data_AF-A0A953XHE7-F1
#
_entry.id   AF-A0A953XHE7-F1
#
_cell.length_a   1.000
_cell.length_b   1.000
_cell.length_c   1.000
_cell.angle_alpha   90.00
_cell.angle_beta   90.00
_cell.angle_gamma   90.00
#
_symmetry.space_group_name_H-M   'P 1'
#
loop_
_entity.id
_entity.type
_entity.pdbx_description
1 polymer ?
#
loop_
_entity_poly.entity_id
_entity_poly.type
_entity_poly.pdbx_seq_one_letter_code
_entity_poly.pdbx_strand_id
1 'polypeptide(L)' 'MADQWIVPIEQDGNDGLIELNAEVLARLGLKVGDEVEVTYENGGIRIAPRR' A
#
# COMPACT_ATOMS: atom_id res chain seq x y z
N MET A 1 -2.04 16.48 -5.98
CA MET A 1 -2.95 16.23 -4.83
C MET A 1 -2.67 14.80 -4.41
N ALA A 2 -2.43 14.56 -3.11
CA ALA A 2 -2.26 13.19 -2.62
C ALA A 2 -3.66 12.62 -2.36
N ASP A 3 -3.97 11.49 -2.98
CA ASP A 3 -5.20 10.76 -2.68
C ASP A 3 -5.00 10.04 -1.34
N GLN A 4 -5.95 10.18 -0.42
CA GLN A 4 -5.97 9.44 0.85
C GLN A 4 -7.08 8.41 0.80
N TRP A 5 -6.73 7.15 1.11
CA TRP A 5 -7.67 6.04 1.17
C TRP A 5 -7.72 5.47 2.58
N ILE A 6 -8.93 5.14 3.04
CA ILE A 6 -9.14 4.32 4.23
C ILE A 6 -9.49 2.92 3.73
N VAL A 7 -8.60 1.97 4.01
CA VAL A 7 -8.73 0.58 3.60
C VAL A 7 -8.75 -0.30 4.86
N PRO A 8 -9.61 -1.34 4.91
CA PRO A 8 -9.56 -2.29 6.00
C PRO A 8 -8.24 -3.06 5.95
N ILE A 9 -7.72 -3.40 7.12
CA ILE A 9 -6.60 -4.33 7.25
C ILE A 9 -7.19 -5.69 7.63
N GLU A 10 -6.91 -6.70 6.82
CA GLU A 10 -7.21 -8.09 7.14
C GLU A 10 -6.01 -8.71 7.86
N GLN A 11 -6.25 -9.62 8.80
CA GLN A 11 -5.18 -10.40 9.41
C GLN A 11 -5.06 -11.74 8.69
N ASP A 12 -3.86 -12.02 8.19
CA ASP A 12 -3.48 -13.33 7.67
C ASP A 12 -2.36 -13.91 8.55
N GLY A 13 -2.75 -14.71 9.55
CA GLY A 13 -1.83 -15.20 10.57
C GLY A 13 -1.26 -14.08 11.44
N ASN A 14 0.06 -13.87 11.37
CA ASN A 14 0.75 -12.76 12.05
C ASN A 14 0.95 -11.54 11.14
N ASP A 15 0.51 -11.62 9.88
CA ASP A 15 0.67 -10.57 8.90
C ASP A 15 -0.60 -9.72 8.79
N GLY A 16 -0.44 -8.42 8.56
CA GLY A 16 -1.52 -7.53 8.18
C GLY A 16 -1.54 -7.37 6.66
N LEU A 17 -2.67 -7.69 6.04
CA LEU A 17 -2.87 -7.59 4.60
C LEU A 17 -3.77 -6.40 4.28
N ILE A 18 -3.38 -5.63 3.26
CA ILE A 18 -4.18 -4.53 2.72
C ILE A 18 -4.47 -4.86 1.26
N GLU A 19 -5.75 -5.02 0.93
CA GLU A 19 -6.16 -5.14 -0.47
C GLU A 19 -6.29 -3.76 -1.11
N LEU A 20 -5.44 -3.49 -2.11
CA LEU A 20 -5.54 -2.33 -2.97
C LEU A 20 -6.18 -2.75 -4.30
N ASN A 21 -7.11 -1.94 -4.80
CA ASN A 21 -7.69 -2.22 -6.12
C ASN A 21 -6.62 -2.05 -7.22
N ALA A 22 -6.85 -2.73 -8.36
CA ALA A 22 -5.90 -2.72 -9.48
C ALA A 22 -5.63 -1.31 -10.05
N GLU A 23 -6.59 -0.40 -9.93
CA GLU A 23 -6.45 0.98 -10.40
C GLU A 23 -5.42 1.76 -9.56
N VAL A 24 -5.42 1.60 -8.24
CA VAL A 24 -4.44 2.22 -7.34
C VAL A 24 -3.04 1.69 -7.63
N LEU A 25 -2.89 0.38 -7.79
CA LEU A 25 -1.60 -0.23 -8.16
C LEU A 25 -1.08 0.31 -9.49
N ALA A 26 -1.95 0.42 -10.50
CA ALA A 26 -1.59 0.98 -11.80
C ALA A 26 -1.16 2.45 -11.72
N ARG A 27 -1.85 3.27 -10.90
CA ARG A 27 -1.48 4.68 -10.66
C ARG A 27 -0.12 4.82 -9.96
N LEU A 28 0.23 3.88 -9.08
CA LEU A 28 1.53 3.83 -8.42
C LEU A 28 2.63 3.21 -9.30
N GLY A 29 2.27 2.65 -10.45
CA GLY A 29 3.18 1.94 -11.35
C GLY A 29 3.69 0.62 -10.79
N LEU A 30 3.00 0.05 -9.81
CA LEU A 30 3.38 -1.19 -9.12
C LEU A 30 2.80 -2.42 -9.83
N LYS A 31 3.56 -3.51 -9.81
CA LYS A 31 3.17 -4.84 -10.31
C LYS A 31 3.34 -5.88 -9.21
N VAL A 32 2.63 -7.00 -9.37
CA VAL A 32 2.81 -8.16 -8.48
C VAL A 32 4.27 -8.61 -8.54
N GLY A 33 4.89 -8.74 -7.36
CA GLY A 33 6.30 -9.10 -7.21
C GLY A 33 7.24 -7.91 -7.04
N ASP A 34 6.77 -6.67 -7.22
CA ASP A 34 7.58 -5.49 -6.93
C ASP A 34 7.80 -5.33 -5.42
N GLU A 35 9.02 -4.94 -5.04
CA GLU A 35 9.32 -4.55 -3.67
C GLU A 35 8.88 -3.11 -3.41
N VAL A 36 8.32 -2.87 -2.23
CA VAL A 36 7.88 -1.54 -1.79
C VAL A 36 8.53 -1.17 -0.46
N GLU A 37 8.71 0.13 -0.26
CA GLU A 37 9.01 0.71 1.04
C GLU A 37 7.70 1.08 1.74
N VAL A 38 7.53 0.63 2.99
CA VAL A 38 6.38 0.94 3.84
C VAL A 38 6.88 1.75 5.03
N THR A 39 6.34 2.96 5.20
CA THR A 39 6.70 3.88 6.29
C THR A 39 5.46 4.37 7.00
N TYR A 40 5.53 4.58 8.32
CA TYR A 40 4.47 5.22 9.08
C TYR A 40 4.81 6.69 9.31
N GLU A 41 4.01 7.58 8.74
CA GLU A 41 4.20 9.02 8.84
C GLU A 41 2.84 9.75 8.83
N ASN A 42 2.75 10.88 9.55
CA ASN A 42 1.56 11.74 9.57
C ASN A 42 0.24 11.01 9.94
N GLY A 43 0.30 9.97 10.76
CA GLY A 43 -0.87 9.19 11.16
C GLY A 43 -1.39 8.22 10.10
N GLY A 44 -0.63 7.99 9.03
CA GLY A 44 -0.96 7.06 7.96
C GLY A 44 0.22 6.18 7.55
N ILE A 45 -0.06 5.18 6.72
CA ILE A 45 0.94 4.34 6.08
C ILE A 45 1.24 4.92 4.70
N ARG A 46 2.51 5.25 4.43
CA ARG A 46 3.00 5.59 3.10
C ARG A 46 3.63 4.37 2.45
N ILE A 47 3.17 4.03 1.25
CA ILE A 47 3.70 2.97 0.39
C ILE A 47 4.36 3.63 -0.81
N ALA A 48 5.61 3.28 -1.10
CA ALA A 48 6.34 3.77 -2.27
C ALA A 48 7.14 2.66 -2.95
N PRO A 49 7.36 2.70 -4.28
CA PRO A 49 8.24 1.76 -4.96
C PRO A 49 9.66 1.81 -4.38
N ARG A 50 10.25 0.64 -4.09
CA ARG A 50 11.64 0.56 -3.67
C ARG A 50 12.53 0.77 -4.90
N ARG A 51 13.31 1.86 -4.91
CA ARG A 51 14.27 2.17 -5.99
C ARG A 51 15.68 1.73 -5.63
#